data_AF-A0A6N4VDK4-F1
#
_entry.id   AF-A0A6N4VDK4-F1
#
_cell.length_a   1.000
_cell.length_b   1.000
_cell.length_c   1.000
_cell.angle_alpha   90.00
_cell.angle_beta   90.00
_cell.angle_gamma   90.00
#
_symmetry.space_group_name_H-M   'P 1'
#
loop_
_entity.id
_entity.type
_entity.pdbx_description
1 polymer ?
#
loop_
_entity_poly.entity_id
_entity_poly.type
_entity_poly.pdbx_seq_one_letter_code
_entity_poly.pdbx_strand_id
1 'polypeptide(L)'
;MPQAAGWRGDPLWLADVLRAEGLDVAEFAGWRGRGHGDFHDIRGVMVHHTGSDFATAASIAYGRPELPGPLSQVHIGRAGTVTVVAAGVAWHAGVGVYPWLPVNMGNWHTIGIECANSGTAPWAPHRQNWPDAQYFALVNSCAAISRRLGLPAARTIGHKEYAGRAQGKWDPGAIDMDRLRLDVARQIGAPARATSPRPAVPVGRYADVLLYRGTRGRQVAELQRRLKFAYASYAGGLEISGEFDVATEEAVREFQRRTPGLHVDGIVGPATAAALELRLIDVDL
;
A
#
# COMPACT_ATOMS: atom_id res chain seq x y z
N MET A 1 15.30 3.99 15.16
CA MET A 1 13.98 3.84 15.83
C MET A 1 13.64 2.36 15.76
N PRO A 2 13.38 1.66 16.87
CA PRO A 2 12.90 0.28 16.80
C PRO A 2 11.59 0.28 16.00
N GLN A 3 11.51 -0.56 14.98
CA GLN A 3 10.28 -0.76 14.22
C GLN A 3 9.25 -1.31 15.21
N ALA A 4 8.16 -0.56 15.48
CA ALA A 4 7.05 -1.08 16.27
C ALA A 4 6.67 -2.45 15.70
N ALA A 5 6.75 -3.49 16.51
CA ALA A 5 6.43 -4.84 16.08
C ALA A 5 4.99 -4.82 15.55
N GLY A 6 4.82 -5.12 14.26
CA GLY A 6 3.51 -5.13 13.62
C GLY A 6 2.55 -6.03 14.40
N TRP A 7 1.32 -5.56 14.59
CA TRP A 7 0.29 -6.36 15.26
C TRP A 7 -0.02 -7.59 14.40
N ARG A 8 -0.33 -8.75 15.02
CA ARG A 8 -0.61 -10.02 14.33
C ARG A 8 -2.02 -10.54 14.66
N GLY A 9 -2.66 -11.19 13.70
CA GLY A 9 -4.00 -11.80 13.82
C GLY A 9 -5.04 -11.14 12.90
N ASP A 10 -6.33 -11.33 13.18
CA ASP A 10 -7.45 -10.57 12.57
C ASP A 10 -8.01 -9.45 13.49
N PRO A 11 -8.19 -8.20 13.00
CA PRO A 11 -8.47 -7.01 13.79
C PRO A 11 -9.92 -7.00 14.28
N LEU A 12 -10.30 -7.98 15.11
CA LEU A 12 -11.64 -8.08 15.69
C LEU A 12 -12.00 -6.91 16.61
N TRP A 13 -11.01 -6.08 16.97
CA TRP A 13 -11.16 -4.82 17.69
C TRP A 13 -11.60 -3.64 16.79
N LEU A 14 -11.66 -3.81 15.47
CA LEU A 14 -11.81 -2.71 14.51
C LEU A 14 -13.10 -1.91 14.73
N ALA A 15 -14.25 -2.57 14.88
CA ALA A 15 -15.51 -1.89 15.13
C ALA A 15 -15.50 -1.07 16.44
N ASP A 16 -14.90 -1.63 17.50
CA ASP A 16 -14.87 -0.99 18.82
C ASP A 16 -14.01 0.26 18.83
N VAL A 17 -12.83 0.23 18.19
CA VAL A 17 -11.95 1.42 18.16
C VAL A 17 -12.52 2.52 17.27
N LEU A 18 -13.23 2.17 16.19
CA LEU A 18 -13.91 3.14 15.34
C LEU A 18 -15.05 3.82 16.12
N ARG A 19 -15.84 3.07 16.90
CA ARG A 19 -16.88 3.64 17.77
C ARG A 19 -16.30 4.51 18.87
N ALA A 20 -15.18 4.10 19.46
CA ALA A 20 -14.50 4.88 20.50
C ALA A 20 -14.00 6.24 19.97
N GLU A 21 -13.81 6.39 18.66
CA GLU A 21 -13.49 7.66 18.00
C GLU A 21 -14.74 8.51 17.69
N GLY A 22 -15.94 8.09 18.13
CA GLY A 22 -17.19 8.82 17.91
C GLY A 22 -17.77 8.67 16.51
N LEU A 23 -17.37 7.64 15.76
CA LEU A 23 -17.88 7.38 14.41
C LEU A 23 -19.24 6.67 14.43
N ASP A 24 -20.04 6.95 13.40
CA ASP A 24 -21.25 6.19 13.09
C ASP A 24 -20.85 4.84 12.47
N VAL A 25 -20.74 3.80 13.31
CA VAL A 25 -20.21 2.49 12.92
C VAL A 25 -21.31 1.45 12.73
N ALA A 26 -21.41 0.94 11.51
CA ALA A 26 -22.16 -0.26 11.16
C ALA A 26 -21.23 -1.49 11.08
N GLU A 27 -21.77 -2.67 11.36
CA GLU A 27 -21.09 -3.94 11.18
C GLU A 27 -21.79 -4.73 10.08
N PHE A 28 -21.06 -5.08 9.02
CA PHE A 28 -21.60 -5.91 7.95
C PHE A 28 -21.81 -7.36 8.44
N ALA A 29 -22.90 -8.00 8.05
CA ALA A 29 -23.19 -9.36 8.49
C ALA A 29 -22.03 -10.33 8.17
N GLY A 30 -21.56 -11.03 9.21
CA GLY A 30 -20.46 -11.99 9.10
C GLY A 30 -19.05 -11.39 8.99
N TRP A 31 -18.86 -10.07 9.17
CA TRP A 31 -17.56 -9.42 8.97
C TRP A 31 -16.41 -10.06 9.77
N ARG A 32 -16.68 -10.56 10.98
CA ARG A 32 -15.69 -11.18 11.88
C ARG A 32 -15.00 -12.41 11.28
N GLY A 33 -15.67 -13.13 10.39
CA GLY A 33 -15.11 -14.30 9.68
C GLY A 33 -14.90 -14.05 8.19
N ARG A 34 -15.06 -12.81 7.70
CA ARG A 34 -14.91 -12.47 6.29
C ARG A 34 -13.46 -12.02 6.03
N GLY A 35 -12.88 -12.56 4.96
CA GLY A 35 -11.51 -12.27 4.52
C GLY A 35 -11.00 -13.36 3.60
N HIS A 36 -9.80 -13.16 3.06
CA HIS A 36 -9.06 -14.14 2.26
C HIS A 36 -7.92 -14.79 3.07
N GLY A 37 -8.16 -15.03 4.35
CA GLY A 37 -7.17 -15.48 5.33
C GLY A 37 -6.69 -14.35 6.24
N ASP A 38 -5.71 -14.68 7.09
CA ASP A 38 -5.26 -13.82 8.17
C ASP A 38 -4.18 -12.83 7.72
N PHE A 39 -4.12 -11.68 8.38
CA PHE A 39 -2.98 -10.77 8.23
C PHE A 39 -1.67 -11.41 8.70
N HIS A 40 -0.57 -11.15 7.98
CA HIS A 40 0.76 -11.53 8.46
C HIS A 40 1.19 -10.65 9.64
N ASP A 41 1.13 -9.34 9.43
CA ASP A 41 1.22 -8.30 10.45
C ASP A 41 0.63 -6.99 9.91
N ILE A 42 -0.13 -6.24 10.70
CA ILE A 42 -0.71 -4.96 10.27
C ILE A 42 0.30 -3.83 10.54
N ARG A 43 0.70 -3.16 9.45
CA ARG A 43 1.73 -2.10 9.42
C ARG A 43 1.18 -0.71 9.15
N GLY A 44 -0.11 -0.58 8.84
CA GLY A 44 -0.73 0.71 8.53
C GLY A 44 -2.11 0.61 7.90
N VAL A 45 -2.54 1.72 7.29
CA VAL A 45 -3.83 1.90 6.62
C VAL A 45 -3.58 2.31 5.17
N MET A 46 -4.32 1.70 4.23
CA MET A 46 -4.36 2.12 2.84
C MET A 46 -5.74 2.68 2.49
N VAL A 47 -5.76 3.90 2.00
CA VAL A 47 -6.98 4.65 1.68
C VAL A 47 -7.25 4.64 0.18
N HIS A 48 -8.51 4.42 -0.16
CA HIS A 48 -9.03 4.30 -1.52
C HIS A 48 -10.27 5.19 -1.71
N HIS A 49 -10.60 5.44 -2.97
CA HIS A 49 -11.98 5.72 -3.36
C HIS A 49 -12.44 4.64 -4.32
N THR A 50 -13.74 4.35 -4.30
CA THR A 50 -14.32 3.22 -5.04
C THR A 50 -14.47 3.46 -6.54
N GLY A 51 -14.35 4.71 -7.00
CA GLY A 51 -14.70 5.14 -8.35
C GLY A 51 -16.20 5.30 -8.55
N SER A 52 -17.00 5.25 -7.48
CA SER A 52 -18.45 5.38 -7.52
C SER A 52 -19.01 5.99 -6.24
N ASP A 53 -19.84 7.02 -6.40
CA ASP A 53 -20.56 7.67 -5.30
C ASP A 53 -21.62 6.77 -4.64
N PHE A 54 -21.95 5.64 -5.27
CA PHE A 54 -23.01 4.72 -4.85
C PHE A 54 -22.49 3.37 -4.39
N ALA A 55 -21.16 3.19 -4.28
CA ALA A 55 -20.59 1.96 -3.75
C ALA A 55 -21.13 1.70 -2.33
N THR A 56 -21.55 0.46 -2.07
CA THR A 56 -22.15 0.04 -0.80
C THR A 56 -21.21 -0.88 -0.04
N ALA A 57 -21.43 -1.05 1.27
CA ALA A 57 -20.73 -2.05 2.04
C ALA A 57 -20.91 -3.47 1.46
N ALA A 58 -22.07 -3.77 0.86
CA ALA A 58 -22.31 -5.04 0.17
C ALA A 58 -21.43 -5.21 -1.08
N SER A 59 -21.26 -4.16 -1.90
CA SER A 59 -20.35 -4.24 -3.05
C SER A 59 -18.90 -4.42 -2.63
N ILE A 60 -18.49 -3.88 -1.48
CA ILE A 60 -17.17 -4.15 -0.90
C ILE A 60 -17.09 -5.59 -0.38
N ALA A 61 -18.12 -6.07 0.32
CA ALA A 61 -18.14 -7.38 0.96
C ALA A 61 -18.11 -8.56 -0.03
N TYR A 62 -18.86 -8.42 -1.13
CA TYR A 62 -19.01 -9.46 -2.13
C TYR A 62 -18.10 -9.27 -3.34
N GLY A 63 -17.59 -8.05 -3.53
CA GLY A 63 -16.75 -7.69 -4.65
C GLY A 63 -17.53 -7.61 -5.97
N ARG A 64 -16.89 -8.00 -7.05
CA ARG A 64 -17.38 -7.92 -8.42
C ARG A 64 -16.97 -9.18 -9.20
N PRO A 65 -17.60 -9.49 -10.35
CA PRO A 65 -17.39 -10.77 -11.04
C PRO A 65 -15.93 -11.13 -11.31
N GLU A 66 -15.10 -10.15 -11.62
CA GLU A 66 -13.68 -10.31 -11.91
C GLU A 66 -12.76 -10.21 -10.68
N LEU A 67 -13.30 -9.82 -9.52
CA LEU A 67 -12.55 -9.74 -8.26
C LEU A 67 -13.47 -10.03 -7.06
N PRO A 68 -13.43 -11.26 -6.50
CA PRO A 68 -14.26 -11.61 -5.35
C PRO A 68 -13.90 -10.75 -4.15
N GLY A 69 -14.90 -10.39 -3.36
CA GLY A 69 -14.70 -9.66 -2.11
C GLY A 69 -14.20 -10.53 -0.96
N PRO A 70 -13.78 -9.90 0.16
CA PRO A 70 -13.89 -8.47 0.41
C PRO A 70 -12.85 -7.62 -0.33
N LEU A 71 -13.27 -6.44 -0.80
CA LEU A 71 -12.40 -5.46 -1.49
C LEU A 71 -11.71 -4.48 -0.54
N SER A 72 -12.14 -4.43 0.73
CA SER A 72 -11.46 -3.74 1.83
C SER A 72 -12.09 -4.16 3.16
N GLN A 73 -11.44 -3.83 4.27
CA GLN A 73 -11.97 -4.10 5.61
C GLN A 73 -13.02 -3.08 6.03
N VAL A 74 -12.91 -1.84 5.56
CA VAL A 74 -13.79 -0.74 5.94
C VAL A 74 -14.36 -0.06 4.70
N HIS A 75 -15.67 0.16 4.69
CA HIS A 75 -16.37 1.03 3.75
C HIS A 75 -16.81 2.33 4.42
N ILE A 76 -16.69 3.47 3.74
CA ILE A 76 -17.20 4.76 4.22
C ILE A 76 -18.17 5.35 3.19
N GLY A 77 -19.44 5.48 3.57
CA GLY A 77 -20.46 6.13 2.75
C GLY A 77 -20.27 7.64 2.64
N ARG A 78 -20.92 8.28 1.65
CA ARG A 78 -20.84 9.75 1.46
C ARG A 78 -21.32 10.56 2.66
N ALA A 79 -22.24 10.00 3.46
CA ALA A 79 -22.75 10.62 4.68
C ALA A 79 -21.84 10.39 5.92
N GLY A 80 -20.71 9.69 5.77
CA GLY A 80 -19.76 9.44 6.86
C GLY A 80 -20.01 8.16 7.66
N THR A 81 -21.07 7.39 7.39
CA THR A 81 -21.27 6.06 7.99
C THR A 81 -20.11 5.13 7.64
N VAL A 82 -19.50 4.54 8.67
CA VAL A 82 -18.35 3.65 8.59
C VAL A 82 -18.83 2.22 8.78
N THR A 83 -18.76 1.39 7.75
CA THR A 83 -19.13 -0.02 7.86
C THR A 83 -17.89 -0.90 7.93
N VAL A 84 -17.76 -1.70 9.00
CA VAL A 84 -16.75 -2.77 9.06
C VAL A 84 -17.25 -3.96 8.26
N VAL A 85 -16.54 -4.28 7.19
CA VAL A 85 -16.92 -5.27 6.18
C VAL A 85 -16.25 -6.62 6.40
N ALA A 86 -14.98 -6.61 6.79
CA ALA A 86 -14.16 -7.81 6.94
C ALA A 86 -13.13 -7.63 8.06
N ALA A 87 -12.84 -8.72 8.77
CA ALA A 87 -11.72 -8.78 9.69
C ALA A 87 -10.45 -9.20 8.95
N GLY A 88 -10.49 -10.26 8.16
CA GLY A 88 -9.31 -10.79 7.47
C GLY A 88 -8.84 -9.97 6.27
N VAL A 89 -7.86 -10.52 5.56
CA VAL A 89 -7.25 -9.91 4.36
C VAL A 89 -8.30 -9.62 3.28
N ALA A 90 -8.17 -8.48 2.62
CA ALA A 90 -9.03 -8.02 1.54
C ALA A 90 -8.20 -7.71 0.29
N TRP A 91 -8.80 -7.86 -0.89
CA TRP A 91 -8.15 -7.61 -2.19
C TRP A 91 -8.23 -6.13 -2.59
N HIS A 92 -7.41 -5.30 -1.94
CA HIS A 92 -7.49 -3.85 -2.07
C HIS A 92 -6.22 -3.19 -2.63
N ALA A 93 -5.03 -3.73 -2.40
CA ALA A 93 -3.75 -3.11 -2.76
C ALA A 93 -3.19 -3.60 -4.10
N GLY A 94 -3.25 -4.91 -4.35
CA GLY A 94 -2.65 -5.54 -5.53
C GLY A 94 -1.14 -5.26 -5.67
N VAL A 95 -0.69 -5.08 -6.92
CA VAL A 95 0.71 -4.85 -7.27
C VAL A 95 1.14 -3.43 -6.89
N GLY A 96 2.21 -3.30 -6.12
CA GLY A 96 2.71 -1.99 -5.72
C GLY A 96 3.83 -2.08 -4.70
N VAL A 97 4.42 -0.92 -4.39
CA VAL A 97 5.56 -0.80 -3.48
C VAL A 97 5.39 0.43 -2.61
N TYR A 98 5.70 0.29 -1.33
CA TYR A 98 5.88 1.42 -0.43
C TYR A 98 7.04 1.12 0.51
N PRO A 99 7.86 2.10 0.95
CA PRO A 99 9.14 1.83 1.61
C PRO A 99 9.13 0.93 2.86
N TRP A 100 7.99 0.77 3.54
CA TRP A 100 7.86 -0.09 4.72
C TRP A 100 6.93 -1.30 4.52
N LEU A 101 6.48 -1.52 3.28
CA LEU A 101 5.71 -2.69 2.86
C LEU A 101 6.59 -3.60 2.01
N PRO A 102 6.53 -4.93 2.19
CA PRO A 102 7.05 -5.84 1.20
C PRO A 102 6.28 -5.62 -0.10
N VAL A 103 7.00 -5.62 -1.21
CA VAL A 103 6.42 -5.32 -2.51
C VAL A 103 5.34 -6.36 -2.87
N ASN A 104 4.24 -5.90 -3.46
CA ASN A 104 3.05 -6.69 -3.82
C ASN A 104 2.34 -7.35 -2.63
N MET A 105 2.71 -7.00 -1.39
CA MET A 105 2.13 -7.59 -0.18
C MET A 105 1.22 -6.62 0.61
N GLY A 106 0.80 -5.50 0.01
CA GLY A 106 -0.07 -4.52 0.68
C GLY A 106 -1.31 -5.14 1.34
N ASN A 107 -1.97 -6.08 0.67
CA ASN A 107 -3.17 -6.76 1.19
C ASN A 107 -2.95 -7.41 2.57
N TRP A 108 -1.76 -7.98 2.82
CA TRP A 108 -1.44 -8.71 4.06
C TRP A 108 -0.85 -7.84 5.16
N HIS A 109 -0.67 -6.54 4.89
CA HIS A 109 0.02 -5.63 5.79
C HIS A 109 -0.69 -4.30 6.06
N THR A 110 -1.83 -4.05 5.42
CA THR A 110 -2.60 -2.82 5.66
C THR A 110 -4.08 -3.09 5.81
N ILE A 111 -4.74 -2.34 6.69
CA ILE A 111 -6.20 -2.24 6.68
C ILE A 111 -6.60 -1.32 5.53
N GLY A 112 -7.40 -1.82 4.60
CA GLY A 112 -7.98 -1.06 3.49
C GLY A 112 -9.24 -0.31 3.93
N ILE A 113 -9.32 0.96 3.53
CA ILE A 113 -10.53 1.80 3.68
C ILE A 113 -10.98 2.26 2.30
N GLU A 114 -12.18 1.84 1.88
CA GLU A 114 -12.83 2.23 0.63
C GLU A 114 -13.91 3.28 0.87
N CYS A 115 -13.73 4.48 0.34
CA CYS A 115 -14.72 5.55 0.43
C CYS A 115 -15.60 5.55 -0.82
N ALA A 116 -16.92 5.51 -0.65
CA ALA A 116 -17.90 5.65 -1.73
C ALA A 116 -17.80 7.05 -2.36
N ASN A 117 -16.95 7.18 -3.37
CA ASN A 117 -16.65 8.44 -4.02
C ASN A 117 -16.22 8.16 -5.46
N SER A 118 -16.74 8.93 -6.41
CA SER A 118 -16.33 8.88 -7.82
C SER A 118 -14.89 9.37 -8.05
N GLY A 119 -14.33 10.06 -7.06
CA GLY A 119 -13.01 10.67 -7.12
C GLY A 119 -13.01 11.97 -7.90
N THR A 120 -11.88 12.66 -7.85
CA THR A 120 -11.54 13.80 -8.73
C THR A 120 -10.04 13.76 -8.92
N ALA A 121 -9.56 14.15 -10.10
CA ALA A 121 -8.18 13.97 -10.52
C ALA A 121 -7.15 14.34 -9.42
N PRO A 122 -6.01 13.64 -9.31
CA PRO A 122 -5.08 13.82 -8.18
C PRO A 122 -4.50 15.23 -7.99
N TRP A 123 -4.55 16.08 -9.02
CA TRP A 123 -4.11 17.48 -8.99
C TRP A 123 -5.21 18.47 -8.58
N ALA A 124 -6.42 17.98 -8.34
CA ALA A 124 -7.51 18.79 -7.79
C ALA A 124 -7.18 19.31 -6.39
N PRO A 125 -7.78 20.45 -5.97
CA PRO A 125 -7.70 20.91 -4.60
C PRO A 125 -8.06 19.83 -3.59
N HIS A 126 -7.37 19.83 -2.45
CA HIS A 126 -7.59 18.87 -1.38
C HIS A 126 -9.08 18.76 -1.03
N ARG A 127 -9.64 17.54 -1.07
CA ARG A 127 -11.05 17.21 -0.79
C ARG A 127 -12.06 17.72 -1.81
N GLN A 128 -11.67 18.14 -3.02
CA GLN A 128 -12.66 18.40 -4.06
C GLN A 128 -13.51 17.13 -4.30
N ASN A 129 -14.84 17.28 -4.23
CA ASN A 129 -15.84 16.19 -4.27
C ASN A 129 -15.85 15.23 -3.05
N TRP A 130 -15.17 15.55 -1.95
CA TRP A 130 -15.24 14.77 -0.71
C TRP A 130 -16.12 15.48 0.32
N PRO A 131 -17.33 14.98 0.63
CA PRO A 131 -18.19 15.54 1.66
C PRO A 131 -17.49 15.62 3.02
N ASP A 132 -17.80 16.65 3.80
CA ASP A 132 -17.18 16.87 5.11
C ASP A 132 -17.36 15.69 6.05
N ALA A 133 -18.55 15.08 6.07
CA ALA A 133 -18.83 13.90 6.89
C ALA A 133 -18.00 12.68 6.46
N GLN A 134 -17.82 12.45 5.15
CA GLN A 134 -17.00 11.36 4.64
C GLN A 134 -15.51 11.58 4.95
N TYR A 135 -15.01 12.80 4.78
CA TYR A 135 -13.62 13.12 5.11
C TYR A 135 -13.35 13.05 6.61
N PHE A 136 -14.27 13.57 7.43
CA PHE A 136 -14.22 13.42 8.88
C PHE A 136 -14.14 11.95 9.28
N ALA A 137 -15.01 11.11 8.73
CA ALA A 137 -15.00 9.67 8.99
C ALA A 137 -13.68 9.01 8.58
N LEU A 138 -13.11 9.39 7.44
CA LEU A 138 -11.82 8.88 6.95
C LEU A 138 -10.66 9.23 7.89
N VAL A 139 -10.52 10.50 8.28
CA VAL A 139 -9.45 10.97 9.18
C VAL A 139 -9.53 10.23 10.51
N ASN A 140 -10.72 10.20 11.11
CA ASN A 140 -10.94 9.58 12.42
C ASN A 140 -10.78 8.05 12.37
N SER A 141 -11.19 7.39 11.28
CA SER A 141 -10.94 5.95 11.09
C SER A 141 -9.44 5.65 11.05
N CYS A 142 -8.67 6.42 10.28
CA CYS A 142 -7.21 6.29 10.21
C CYS A 142 -6.55 6.54 11.56
N ALA A 143 -7.02 7.55 12.32
CA ALA A 143 -6.51 7.89 13.64
C ALA A 143 -6.80 6.80 14.68
N ALA A 144 -8.03 6.28 14.72
CA ALA A 144 -8.44 5.21 15.62
C ALA A 144 -7.57 3.95 15.44
N ILE A 145 -7.40 3.52 14.18
CA ILE A 145 -6.55 2.37 13.82
C ILE A 145 -5.09 2.64 14.21
N SER A 146 -4.57 3.81 13.85
CA SER A 146 -3.18 4.18 14.14
C SER A 146 -2.91 4.21 15.65
N ARG A 147 -3.82 4.79 16.44
CA ARG A 147 -3.73 4.84 17.90
C ARG A 147 -3.78 3.44 18.50
N ARG A 148 -4.69 2.58 18.03
CA ARG A 148 -4.81 1.19 18.49
C ARG A 148 -3.55 0.36 18.26
N LEU A 149 -2.86 0.62 17.15
CA LEU A 149 -1.65 -0.07 16.74
C LEU A 149 -0.36 0.59 17.25
N GLY A 150 -0.43 1.75 17.91
CA GLY A 150 0.75 2.52 18.30
C GLY A 150 1.58 3.02 17.10
N LEU A 151 0.92 3.24 15.96
CA LEU A 151 1.56 3.66 14.72
C LEU A 151 1.44 5.17 14.50
N PRO A 152 2.46 5.83 13.93
CA PRO A 152 2.37 7.24 13.55
C PRO A 152 1.45 7.41 12.32
N ALA A 153 0.91 8.61 12.13
CA ALA A 153 0.13 8.98 10.94
C ALA A 153 0.86 8.71 9.62
N ALA A 154 2.19 8.66 9.64
CA ALA A 154 3.04 8.23 8.54
C ALA A 154 2.73 6.82 7.97
N ARG A 155 1.98 6.00 8.73
CA ARG A 155 1.49 4.68 8.31
C ARG A 155 0.13 4.71 7.60
N THR A 156 -0.42 5.90 7.34
CA THR A 156 -1.56 6.09 6.43
C THR A 156 -1.05 6.45 5.05
N ILE A 157 -1.40 5.65 4.04
CA ILE A 157 -1.00 5.83 2.64
C ILE A 157 -2.22 5.77 1.73
N GLY A 158 -2.16 6.44 0.59
CA GLY A 158 -3.13 6.31 -0.48
C GLY A 158 -2.73 5.19 -1.43
N HIS A 159 -3.69 4.55 -2.08
CA HIS A 159 -3.41 3.54 -3.10
C HIS A 159 -2.52 4.08 -4.23
N LYS A 160 -2.69 5.34 -4.63
CA LYS A 160 -1.83 6.05 -5.59
C LYS A 160 -0.36 6.10 -5.17
N GLU A 161 -0.07 6.14 -3.88
CA GLU A 161 1.30 6.16 -3.39
C GLU A 161 1.94 4.76 -3.40
N TYR A 162 1.12 3.70 -3.34
CA TYR A 162 1.57 2.30 -3.35
C TYR A 162 1.58 1.70 -4.77
N ALA A 163 0.44 1.74 -5.46
CA ALA A 163 0.21 1.13 -6.76
C ALA A 163 0.18 2.12 -7.93
N GLY A 164 0.24 3.44 -7.68
CA GLY A 164 0.19 4.42 -8.77
C GLY A 164 1.30 4.24 -9.79
N ARG A 165 2.50 3.89 -9.34
CA ARG A 165 3.65 3.60 -10.23
C ARG A 165 3.53 2.26 -10.95
N ALA A 166 2.98 1.25 -10.27
CA ALA A 166 2.91 -0.11 -10.79
C ALA A 166 1.72 -0.34 -11.74
N GLN A 167 0.62 0.38 -11.51
CA GLN A 167 -0.68 0.10 -12.12
C GLN A 167 -1.43 1.36 -12.59
N GLY A 168 -0.85 2.57 -12.45
CA GLY A 168 -1.54 3.82 -12.79
C GLY A 168 -2.69 4.19 -11.86
N LYS A 169 -2.77 3.56 -10.67
CA LYS A 169 -3.78 3.89 -9.65
C LYS A 169 -3.65 5.33 -9.18
N TRP A 170 -4.77 6.01 -9.09
CA TRP A 170 -4.81 7.44 -8.77
C TRP A 170 -5.71 7.74 -7.56
N ASP A 171 -6.40 6.74 -7.02
CA ASP A 171 -7.17 6.82 -5.80
C ASP A 171 -6.28 7.00 -4.56
N PRO A 172 -6.68 7.79 -3.54
CA PRO A 172 -7.98 8.43 -3.30
C PRO A 172 -8.17 9.80 -3.98
N GLY A 173 -7.62 10.02 -5.18
CA GLY A 173 -7.91 11.20 -5.99
C GLY A 173 -7.43 12.50 -5.35
N ALA A 174 -8.35 13.46 -5.27
CA ALA A 174 -8.16 14.80 -4.71
C ALA A 174 -7.75 14.84 -3.23
N ILE A 175 -7.65 13.70 -2.53
CA ILE A 175 -7.03 13.69 -1.21
C ILE A 175 -5.52 13.86 -1.35
N ASP A 176 -5.04 15.07 -1.07
CA ASP A 176 -3.64 15.33 -0.68
C ASP A 176 -3.30 14.47 0.55
N MET A 177 -2.36 13.55 0.36
CA MET A 177 -1.99 12.56 1.36
C MET A 177 -1.14 13.15 2.49
N ASP A 178 -0.40 14.22 2.24
CA ASP A 178 0.38 14.89 3.29
C ASP A 178 -0.55 15.68 4.20
N ARG A 179 -1.58 16.33 3.64
CA ARG A 179 -2.64 16.95 4.44
C ARG A 179 -3.44 15.93 5.24
N LEU A 180 -3.80 14.79 4.64
CA LEU A 180 -4.46 13.71 5.36
C LEU A 180 -3.62 13.22 6.55
N ARG A 181 -2.32 12.99 6.36
CA ARG A 181 -1.42 12.58 7.45
C ARG A 181 -1.31 13.64 8.55
N LEU A 182 -1.30 14.93 8.20
CA LEU A 182 -1.31 16.01 9.17
C LEU A 182 -2.60 15.99 10.01
N ASP A 183 -3.75 15.80 9.38
CA ASP A 183 -5.04 15.76 10.06
C ASP A 183 -5.16 14.52 10.96
N VAL A 184 -4.70 13.35 10.48
CA VAL A 184 -4.59 12.13 11.29
C VAL A 184 -3.65 12.33 12.48
N ALA A 185 -2.50 12.98 12.29
CA ALA A 185 -1.56 13.24 13.39
C ALA A 185 -2.16 14.15 14.47
N ARG A 186 -2.89 15.19 14.07
CA ARG A 186 -3.64 16.04 15.01
C ARG A 186 -4.66 15.23 15.80
N GLN A 187 -5.40 14.34 15.12
CA GLN A 187 -6.40 13.50 15.77
C GLN A 187 -5.79 12.48 16.75
N ILE A 188 -4.62 11.92 16.44
CA ILE A 188 -3.89 11.03 17.35
C ILE A 188 -3.34 11.80 18.58
N GLY A 189 -3.24 13.13 18.51
CA GLY A 189 -2.63 13.97 19.56
C GLY A 189 -1.11 14.06 19.46
N ALA A 190 -0.53 13.77 18.30
CA ALA A 190 0.91 13.89 18.06
C ALA A 190 1.29 15.36 17.72
N PRO A 191 2.46 15.85 18.16
CA PRO A 191 2.92 17.20 17.78
C PRO A 191 3.01 17.31 16.26
N ALA A 192 2.67 18.48 15.72
CA ALA A 192 2.60 18.79 14.29
C ALA A 192 3.99 18.74 13.62
N ARG A 193 4.54 17.53 13.50
CA ARG A 193 5.74 17.19 12.74
C ARG A 193 5.58 15.79 12.15
N ALA A 194 4.39 15.51 11.64
CA ALA A 194 4.09 14.28 10.92
C ALA A 194 4.34 14.49 9.42
N THR A 195 5.56 14.86 9.04
CA THR A 195 6.04 14.41 7.74
C THR A 195 6.44 12.95 7.96
N SER A 196 5.82 12.02 7.23
CA SER A 196 6.60 10.84 6.87
C SER A 196 7.87 11.42 6.23
N PRO A 197 9.09 11.01 6.62
CA PRO A 197 10.10 10.98 5.61
C PRO A 197 9.49 10.04 4.56
N ARG A 198 9.01 10.57 3.43
CA ARG A 198 9.34 9.92 2.16
C ARG A 198 10.82 9.63 2.37
N PRO A 199 11.25 8.36 2.47
CA PRO A 199 12.60 8.10 2.90
C PRO A 199 13.49 8.99 2.05
N ALA A 200 14.52 9.57 2.66
CA ALA A 200 15.58 10.18 1.89
C ALA A 200 16.28 9.03 1.16
N VAL A 201 15.59 8.41 0.21
CA VAL A 201 16.13 7.37 -0.60
C VAL A 201 17.10 8.12 -1.51
N PRO A 202 18.37 7.74 -1.57
CA PRO A 202 19.29 8.32 -2.53
C PRO A 202 18.94 7.75 -3.92
N VAL A 203 17.86 8.19 -4.55
CA VAL A 203 17.36 7.55 -5.80
C VAL A 203 16.79 8.53 -6.80
N GLY A 204 17.30 9.77 -6.86
CA GLY A 204 16.89 10.75 -7.89
C GLY A 204 16.59 10.10 -9.25
N ARG A 205 17.52 9.26 -9.75
CA ARG A 205 17.32 8.47 -10.98
C ARG A 205 16.54 7.15 -10.85
N TYR A 206 16.63 6.43 -9.74
CA TYR A 206 16.03 5.08 -9.58
C TYR A 206 14.62 5.07 -9.01
N ALA A 207 14.05 6.24 -8.73
CA ALA A 207 12.75 6.37 -8.10
C ALA A 207 11.65 5.58 -8.83
N ASP A 208 11.78 5.43 -10.15
CA ASP A 208 10.81 4.77 -11.03
C ASP A 208 11.11 3.28 -11.27
N VAL A 209 12.15 2.70 -10.65
CA VAL A 209 12.47 1.28 -10.85
C VAL A 209 11.58 0.40 -9.99
N LEU A 210 10.84 -0.49 -10.65
CA LEU A 210 10.11 -1.59 -10.03
C LEU A 210 10.13 -2.80 -10.96
N LEU A 211 11.00 -3.78 -10.69
CA LEU A 211 11.07 -5.04 -11.44
C LEU A 211 10.84 -6.21 -10.48
N TYR A 212 9.91 -7.09 -10.83
CA TYR A 212 9.52 -8.24 -10.03
C TYR A 212 9.16 -9.42 -10.96
N ARG A 213 8.93 -10.61 -10.39
CA ARG A 213 8.57 -11.79 -11.19
C ARG A 213 7.42 -11.49 -12.15
N GLY A 214 7.64 -11.79 -13.44
CA GLY A 214 6.70 -11.52 -14.51
C GLY A 214 6.86 -10.16 -15.20
N THR A 215 7.64 -9.22 -14.65
CA THR A 215 8.07 -8.02 -15.40
C THR A 215 8.89 -8.46 -16.62
N ARG A 216 8.69 -7.80 -17.76
CA ARG A 216 9.42 -8.09 -19.01
C ARG A 216 9.97 -6.82 -19.63
N GLY A 217 11.03 -6.96 -20.43
CA GLY A 217 11.55 -5.90 -21.29
C GLY A 217 13.03 -5.58 -21.08
N ARG A 218 13.48 -4.53 -21.77
CA ARG A 218 14.91 -4.14 -21.84
C ARG A 218 15.52 -3.85 -20.47
N GLN A 219 14.73 -3.30 -19.55
CA GLN A 219 15.19 -2.99 -18.20
C GLN A 219 15.45 -4.26 -17.36
N VAL A 220 14.70 -5.34 -17.59
CA VAL A 220 14.95 -6.65 -16.97
C VAL A 220 16.20 -7.29 -17.57
N ALA A 221 16.38 -7.21 -18.88
CA ALA A 221 17.60 -7.69 -19.53
C ALA A 221 18.85 -6.96 -19.01
N GLU A 222 18.73 -5.67 -18.67
CA GLU A 222 19.79 -4.90 -18.02
C GLU A 222 20.09 -5.39 -16.61
N LEU A 223 19.05 -5.64 -15.80
CA LEU A 223 19.20 -6.26 -14.48
C LEU A 223 19.92 -7.61 -14.57
N GLN A 224 19.47 -8.49 -15.46
CA GLN A 224 20.07 -9.81 -15.67
C GLN A 224 21.54 -9.69 -16.08
N ARG A 225 21.88 -8.77 -16.99
CA ARG A 225 23.28 -8.50 -17.37
C ARG A 225 24.11 -8.02 -16.18
N ARG A 226 23.59 -7.08 -15.39
CA ARG A 226 24.28 -6.58 -14.20
C ARG A 226 24.53 -7.69 -13.18
N LEU A 227 23.52 -8.50 -12.87
CA LEU A 227 23.63 -9.65 -11.97
C LEU A 227 24.63 -10.68 -12.51
N LYS A 228 24.46 -11.10 -13.76
CA LYS A 228 25.29 -12.14 -14.40
C LYS A 228 26.77 -11.80 -14.36
N PHE A 229 27.14 -10.56 -14.71
CA PHE A 229 28.54 -10.19 -14.87
C PHE A 229 29.18 -9.63 -13.60
N ALA A 230 28.47 -8.79 -12.82
CA ALA A 230 29.04 -8.20 -11.61
C ALA A 230 28.95 -9.11 -10.39
N TYR A 231 28.04 -10.10 -10.43
CA TYR A 231 27.75 -11.00 -9.30
C TYR A 231 27.83 -12.47 -9.73
N ALA A 232 28.77 -12.78 -10.62
CA ALA A 232 28.92 -14.09 -11.27
C ALA A 232 29.01 -15.28 -10.29
N SER A 233 29.52 -15.06 -9.07
CA SER A 233 29.63 -16.10 -8.03
C SER A 233 28.32 -16.81 -7.68
N TYR A 234 27.17 -16.15 -7.86
CA TYR A 234 25.84 -16.74 -7.64
C TYR A 234 24.83 -16.44 -8.76
N ALA A 235 25.14 -15.52 -9.66
CA ALA A 235 24.26 -15.14 -10.76
C ALA A 235 24.87 -15.40 -12.16
N GLY A 236 26.08 -15.95 -12.25
CA GLY A 236 26.78 -16.15 -13.53
C GLY A 236 26.05 -17.07 -14.52
N GLY A 237 25.20 -17.97 -14.00
CA GLY A 237 24.34 -18.85 -14.80
C GLY A 237 23.09 -18.19 -15.39
N LEU A 238 22.75 -16.94 -15.01
CA LEU A 238 21.51 -16.30 -15.48
C LEU A 238 21.47 -16.18 -17.01
N GLU A 239 20.33 -16.53 -17.59
CA GLU A 239 20.01 -16.18 -18.97
C GLU A 239 19.54 -14.72 -19.04
N ILE A 240 19.87 -14.03 -20.13
CA ILE A 240 19.44 -12.64 -20.38
C ILE A 240 18.21 -12.69 -21.29
N SER A 241 17.11 -13.19 -20.75
CA SER A 241 15.84 -13.35 -21.47
C SER A 241 15.06 -12.04 -21.61
N GLY A 242 15.33 -11.07 -20.75
CA GLY A 242 14.45 -9.91 -20.57
C GLY A 242 13.15 -10.24 -19.86
N GLU A 243 12.97 -11.47 -19.35
CA GLU A 243 11.86 -11.87 -18.50
C GLU A 243 12.32 -12.07 -17.08
N PHE A 244 11.64 -11.45 -16.12
CA PHE A 244 12.00 -11.59 -14.72
C PHE A 244 11.40 -12.91 -14.21
N ASP A 245 12.16 -13.98 -14.38
CA ASP A 245 11.79 -15.35 -14.10
C ASP A 245 12.20 -15.80 -12.67
N VAL A 246 12.05 -17.11 -12.40
CA VAL A 246 12.40 -17.72 -11.11
C VAL A 246 13.88 -17.48 -10.78
N ALA A 247 14.76 -17.73 -11.75
CA ALA A 247 16.21 -17.62 -11.56
C ALA A 247 16.62 -16.17 -11.31
N THR A 248 16.01 -15.21 -12.04
CA THR A 248 16.25 -13.78 -11.84
C THR A 248 15.82 -13.34 -10.44
N GLU A 249 14.65 -13.79 -9.95
CA GLU A 249 14.22 -13.49 -8.58
C GLU A 249 15.18 -14.06 -7.54
N GLU A 250 15.60 -15.32 -7.68
CA GLU A 250 16.55 -15.96 -6.76
C GLU A 250 17.89 -15.20 -6.70
N ALA A 251 18.41 -14.77 -7.86
CA ALA A 251 19.62 -13.96 -7.91
C ALA A 251 19.44 -12.59 -7.24
N VAL A 252 18.27 -11.95 -7.38
CA VAL A 252 17.96 -10.70 -6.68
C VAL A 252 17.85 -10.92 -5.17
N ARG A 253 17.17 -11.99 -4.71
CA ARG A 253 17.11 -12.34 -3.28
C ARG A 253 18.49 -12.57 -2.70
N GLU A 254 19.37 -13.23 -3.45
CA GLU A 254 20.73 -13.48 -3.01
C GLU A 254 21.55 -12.18 -2.93
N PHE A 255 21.40 -11.29 -3.91
CA PHE A 255 21.99 -9.95 -3.84
C PHE A 255 21.50 -9.18 -2.61
N GLN A 256 20.19 -9.18 -2.34
CA GLN A 256 19.60 -8.52 -1.17
C GLN A 256 20.10 -9.10 0.15
N ARG A 257 20.20 -10.44 0.27
CA ARG A 257 20.76 -11.10 1.46
C ARG A 257 22.18 -10.65 1.78
N ARG A 258 22.99 -10.46 0.74
CA ARG A 258 24.39 -10.06 0.85
C ARG A 258 24.60 -8.55 1.04
N THR A 259 23.55 -7.75 0.85
CA THR A 259 23.64 -6.29 0.88
C THR A 259 22.99 -5.74 2.15
N PRO A 260 23.78 -5.18 3.10
CA PRO A 260 23.24 -4.61 4.32
C PRO A 260 22.18 -3.53 4.05
N GLY A 261 21.06 -3.61 4.76
CA GLY A 261 19.98 -2.62 4.67
C GLY A 261 18.95 -2.87 3.57
N LEU A 262 19.10 -3.92 2.76
CA LEU A 262 18.05 -4.36 1.83
C LEU A 262 17.12 -5.40 2.47
N HIS A 263 15.83 -5.31 2.12
CA HIS A 263 14.85 -6.34 2.44
C HIS A 263 14.94 -7.47 1.40
N VAL A 264 14.88 -8.72 1.85
CA VAL A 264 15.05 -9.91 0.99
C VAL A 264 13.70 -10.34 0.44
N ASP A 265 13.19 -9.62 -0.55
CA ASP A 265 11.89 -9.86 -1.19
C ASP A 265 11.97 -10.29 -2.66
N GLY A 266 13.17 -10.33 -3.25
CA GLY A 266 13.39 -10.71 -4.64
C GLY A 266 13.01 -9.64 -5.64
N ILE A 267 12.80 -8.41 -5.18
CA ILE A 267 12.23 -7.34 -6.00
C ILE A 267 13.21 -6.19 -6.14
N VAL A 268 13.36 -5.74 -7.38
CA VAL A 268 14.22 -4.60 -7.70
C VAL A 268 13.39 -3.33 -7.63
N GLY A 269 13.17 -2.83 -6.41
CA GLY A 269 12.71 -1.48 -6.14
C GLY A 269 13.87 -0.47 -6.12
N PRO A 270 13.61 0.82 -5.83
CA PRO A 270 14.61 1.88 -5.90
C PRO A 270 15.86 1.62 -5.05
N ALA A 271 15.72 1.06 -3.84
CA ALA A 271 16.84 0.74 -2.96
C ALA A 271 17.73 -0.39 -3.54
N THR A 272 17.12 -1.47 -4.04
CA THR A 272 17.83 -2.55 -4.72
C THR A 272 18.51 -2.05 -6.00
N ALA A 273 17.82 -1.21 -6.79
CA ALA A 273 18.35 -0.62 -8.01
C ALA A 273 19.55 0.31 -7.75
N ALA A 274 19.48 1.12 -6.69
CA ALA A 274 20.59 1.95 -6.24
C ALA A 274 21.79 1.13 -5.80
N ALA A 275 21.56 0.10 -4.97
CA ALA A 275 22.63 -0.78 -4.50
C ALA A 275 23.27 -1.58 -5.64
N LEU A 276 22.50 -1.93 -6.68
CA LEU A 276 23.02 -2.55 -7.90
C LEU A 276 23.78 -1.57 -8.79
N GLU A 277 23.66 -0.26 -8.56
CA GLU A 277 24.00 0.81 -9.52
C GLU A 277 23.41 0.50 -10.90
N LEU A 278 22.14 0.09 -10.91
CA LEU A 278 21.49 -0.43 -12.11
C LEU A 278 21.59 0.61 -13.25
N ARG A 279 21.87 0.19 -14.47
CA ARG A 279 21.75 1.10 -15.60
C ARG A 279 20.27 1.23 -15.95
N LEU A 280 19.81 2.45 -16.19
CA LEU A 280 18.44 2.69 -16.66
C LEU A 280 18.47 2.74 -18.18
N ILE A 281 17.55 2.01 -18.79
CA ILE A 281 17.30 2.08 -20.22
C ILE A 281 16.14 3.08 -20.38
N ASP A 282 16.41 4.21 -21.01
CA ASP A 282 15.34 5.15 -21.34
C ASP A 282 14.28 4.42 -22.18
N VAL A 283 13.03 4.56 -21.74
CA VAL A 283 11.88 4.26 -22.59
C VAL A 283 11.77 5.44 -23.53
N ASP A 284 12.24 5.29 -24.76
CA ASP A 284 11.74 6.11 -25.86
C ASP A 284 10.21 5.95 -25.84
N LEU A 285 9.51 7.06 -25.55
CA LEU A 285 8.05 7.16 -25.52
C LEU A 285 7.48 7.01 -26.94
#